data_AF-A0A662AZX4-F1
#
_entry.id   AF-A0A662AZX4-F1
#
_cell.length_a   1.000
_cell.length_b   1.000
_cell.length_c   1.000
_cell.angle_alpha   90.00
_cell.angle_beta   90.00
_cell.angle_gamma   90.00
#
_symmetry.space_group_name_H-M   'P 1'
#
loop_
_entity.id
_entity.type
_entity.pdbx_description
1 polymer ?
#
loop_
_entity_poly.entity_id
_entity_poly.type
_entity_poly.pdbx_seq_one_letter_code
_entity_poly.pdbx_strand_id
1 'polypeptide(L)'
;MINFFRRIRKQLATENNAKKYLRYAIGEILLVVIGILVALQINNWNEQRKERQKEQSFLKQLLEDFSESEKRMNTTQMFFLEIAISSSFVVKAFWEPEKYSHQEIASQMGNPLRSDRKRPILATIEALVSTGDLNLILSDSIRSHLLSYLEQSKAH
;
A
#
# COMPACT_ATOMS: atom_id res chain seq x y z
N MET A 1 38.43 27.88 -8.86
CA MET A 1 37.60 28.24 -10.04
C MET A 1 38.50 28.80 -11.13
N ILE A 2 38.24 28.35 -12.36
CA ILE A 2 39.22 28.17 -13.43
C ILE A 2 39.81 29.51 -13.92
N ASN A 3 41.15 29.62 -13.93
CA ASN A 3 41.93 30.80 -14.36
C ASN A 3 41.57 31.33 -15.77
N PHE A 4 40.91 30.49 -16.57
CA PHE A 4 40.31 30.80 -17.88
C PHE A 4 39.28 31.94 -17.80
N PHE A 5 38.29 31.84 -16.91
CA PHE A 5 37.23 32.85 -16.78
C PHE A 5 37.78 34.18 -16.25
N ARG A 6 38.84 34.13 -15.42
CA ARG A 6 39.52 35.32 -14.89
C ARG A 6 40.25 36.12 -15.99
N ARG A 7 40.91 35.43 -16.93
CA ARG A 7 41.58 36.08 -18.09
C ARG A 7 40.57 36.70 -19.05
N ILE A 8 39.45 36.01 -19.30
CA ILE A 8 38.39 36.48 -20.19
C ILE A 8 37.69 37.73 -19.63
N ARG A 9 37.41 37.78 -18.32
CA ARG A 9 36.88 39.00 -17.67
C ARG A 9 37.82 40.20 -17.80
N LYS A 10 39.14 39.99 -17.66
CA LYS A 10 40.12 41.07 -17.85
C LYS A 10 40.15 41.59 -19.29
N GLN A 11 40.14 40.71 -20.29
CA GLN A 11 40.13 41.11 -21.71
C GLN A 11 38.84 41.83 -22.12
N LEU A 12 37.67 41.36 -21.64
CA LEU A 12 36.38 41.99 -21.93
C LEU A 12 36.13 43.30 -21.18
N ALA A 13 36.82 43.53 -20.06
CA ALA A 13 36.78 44.81 -19.35
C ALA A 13 37.72 45.87 -19.98
N THR A 14 38.79 45.43 -20.66
CA THR A 14 39.68 46.32 -21.42
C THR A 14 39.17 46.66 -22.83
N GLU A 15 38.36 45.80 -23.45
CA GLU A 15 37.60 46.15 -24.66
C GLU A 15 36.30 46.87 -24.25
N ASN A 16 36.09 48.12 -24.67
CA ASN A 16 34.91 48.96 -24.33
C ASN A 16 33.59 48.47 -25.02
N ASN A 17 33.39 47.16 -25.13
CA ASN A 17 32.34 46.49 -25.90
C ASN A 17 31.37 45.72 -24.98
N ALA A 18 30.50 46.47 -24.28
CA ALA A 18 29.47 45.92 -23.38
C ALA A 18 28.60 44.81 -24.02
N LYS A 19 28.35 44.88 -25.34
CA LYS A 19 27.61 43.85 -26.10
C LYS A 19 28.29 42.48 -26.16
N LYS A 20 29.63 42.40 -26.09
CA LYS A 20 30.34 41.11 -26.02
C LYS A 20 30.20 40.54 -24.62
N TYR A 21 30.48 41.34 -23.59
CA TYR A 21 30.38 40.92 -22.19
C TYR A 21 28.97 40.39 -21.83
N LEU A 22 27.92 41.09 -22.26
CA LEU A 22 26.54 40.67 -22.00
C LEU A 22 26.20 39.30 -22.61
N ARG A 23 26.63 39.03 -23.85
CA ARG A 23 26.40 37.73 -24.51
C ARG A 23 27.11 36.58 -23.80
N TYR A 24 28.34 36.81 -23.33
CA TYR A 24 29.09 35.80 -22.58
C TYR A 24 28.49 35.56 -21.18
N ALA A 25 28.10 36.61 -20.46
CA ALA A 25 27.46 36.48 -19.15
C ALA A 25 26.13 35.72 -19.22
N ILE A 26 25.33 35.93 -20.27
CA ILE A 26 24.11 35.16 -20.53
C ILE A 26 24.45 33.67 -20.74
N GLY A 27 25.50 33.36 -21.52
CA GLY A 27 25.96 31.98 -21.71
C GLY A 27 26.40 31.29 -20.41
N GLU A 28 27.12 32.00 -19.54
CA GLU A 28 27.56 31.48 -18.24
C GLU A 28 26.38 31.22 -17.30
N ILE A 29 25.41 32.13 -17.24
CA ILE A 29 24.17 31.95 -16.47
C ILE A 29 23.39 30.74 -16.98
N LEU A 30 23.21 30.61 -18.30
CA LEU A 30 22.51 29.46 -18.89
C LEU A 30 23.20 28.13 -18.56
N LEU A 31 24.52 28.07 -18.63
CA LEU A 31 25.29 26.88 -18.25
C LEU A 31 25.10 26.51 -16.77
N VAL A 32 25.14 27.49 -15.87
CA VAL A 32 24.91 27.27 -14.43
C VAL A 32 23.48 26.80 -14.17
N VAL A 33 22.49 27.44 -14.82
CA VAL A 33 21.08 27.06 -14.70
C VAL A 33 20.85 25.63 -15.19
N ILE A 34 21.40 25.24 -16.33
CA ILE A 34 21.33 23.86 -16.83
C ILE A 34 21.95 22.89 -15.82
N GLY A 35 23.12 23.22 -15.25
CA GLY A 35 23.76 22.40 -14.22
C GLY A 35 22.88 22.18 -12.99
N ILE A 36 22.23 23.23 -12.50
CA ILE A 36 21.31 23.14 -11.35
C ILE A 36 20.07 22.32 -11.70
N LEU A 37 19.47 22.55 -12.88
CA LEU A 37 18.29 21.81 -13.32
C LEU A 37 18.57 20.31 -13.45
N VAL A 38 19.71 19.93 -14.03
CA VAL A 38 20.12 18.52 -14.14
C VAL A 38 20.34 17.91 -12.75
N ALA A 39 21.00 18.63 -11.83
CA ALA A 39 21.20 18.15 -10.47
C ALA A 39 19.87 17.93 -9.73
N LEU A 40 18.93 18.89 -9.84
CA LEU A 40 17.59 18.75 -9.28
C LEU A 40 16.82 17.58 -9.91
N GLN A 41 16.94 17.39 -11.23
CA GLN A 41 16.25 16.32 -11.93
C GLN A 41 16.77 14.94 -11.51
N ILE A 42 18.09 14.78 -11.34
CA ILE A 42 18.68 13.55 -10.81
C ILE A 42 18.18 13.27 -9.39
N ASN A 43 18.12 14.31 -8.54
CA ASN A 43 17.63 14.16 -7.18
C ASN A 43 16.14 13.74 -7.14
N ASN A 44 15.29 14.41 -7.92
CA ASN A 44 13.87 14.10 -8.01
C ASN A 44 13.63 12.69 -8.56
N TRP A 45 14.40 12.27 -9.57
CA TRP A 45 14.33 10.92 -10.10
C TRP A 45 14.71 9.85 -9.07
N ASN A 46 15.77 10.10 -8.29
CA ASN A 46 16.17 9.20 -7.21
C ASN A 46 15.10 9.10 -6.12
N GLU A 47 14.45 10.22 -5.77
CA GLU A 47 13.39 10.23 -4.76
C GLU A 47 12.14 9.50 -5.24
N GLN A 48 11.69 9.77 -6.48
CA GLN A 48 10.60 9.03 -7.10
C GLN A 48 10.89 7.53 -7.14
N ARG A 49 12.13 7.12 -7.45
CA ARG A 49 12.52 5.70 -7.43
C ARG A 49 12.35 5.08 -6.05
N LYS A 50 12.73 5.78 -4.98
CA LYS A 50 12.55 5.27 -3.61
C LYS A 50 11.07 5.17 -3.23
N GLU A 51 10.25 6.16 -3.61
CA GLU A 51 8.81 6.11 -3.43
C GLU A 51 8.19 4.92 -4.15
N ARG A 52 8.60 4.64 -5.39
CA ARG A 52 8.19 3.42 -6.13
C ARG A 52 8.53 2.15 -5.38
N GLN A 53 9.74 2.06 -4.82
CA GLN A 53 10.15 0.87 -4.06
C GLN A 53 9.31 0.67 -2.81
N LYS A 54 8.97 1.76 -2.10
CA LYS A 54 8.06 1.71 -0.95
C LYS A 54 6.65 1.28 -1.36
N GLU A 55 6.10 1.88 -2.41
CA GLU A 55 4.79 1.51 -2.96
C GLU A 55 4.73 0.01 -3.27
N GLN A 56 5.72 -0.53 -3.99
CA GLN A 56 5.78 -1.96 -4.33
C GLN A 56 5.88 -2.84 -3.08
N SER A 57 6.60 -2.40 -2.05
CA SER A 57 6.67 -3.11 -0.77
C SER A 57 5.30 -3.18 -0.08
N PHE A 58 4.58 -2.04 -0.03
CA PHE A 58 3.23 -2.00 0.53
C PHE A 58 2.24 -2.83 -0.28
N LEU A 59 2.28 -2.76 -1.62
CA LEU A 59 1.41 -3.57 -2.48
C LEU A 59 1.63 -5.07 -2.26
N LYS A 60 2.88 -5.49 -2.06
CA LYS A 60 3.20 -6.88 -1.72
C LYS A 60 2.63 -7.28 -0.35
N GLN A 61 2.80 -6.44 0.66
CA GLN A 61 2.24 -6.69 2.00
C GLN A 61 0.71 -6.75 1.98
N LEU A 62 0.05 -5.85 1.23
CA LEU A 62 -1.40 -5.88 1.03
C LEU A 62 -1.85 -7.20 0.40
N LEU A 63 -1.13 -7.69 -0.61
CA LEU A 63 -1.44 -8.98 -1.25
C LEU A 63 -1.32 -10.14 -0.26
N GLU A 64 -0.29 -10.13 0.59
CA GLU A 64 -0.09 -11.13 1.65
C GLU A 64 -1.23 -11.07 2.69
N ASP A 65 -1.59 -9.87 3.17
CA ASP A 65 -2.70 -9.64 4.09
C ASP A 65 -4.03 -10.13 3.51
N PHE A 66 -4.31 -9.86 2.23
CA PHE A 66 -5.52 -10.32 1.56
C PHE A 66 -5.55 -11.83 1.35
N SER A 67 -4.43 -12.44 0.95
CA SER A 67 -4.34 -13.90 0.81
C SER A 67 -4.58 -14.62 2.13
N GLU A 68 -4.03 -14.10 3.22
CA GLU A 68 -4.24 -14.67 4.54
C GLU A 68 -5.69 -14.42 5.04
N SER A 69 -6.27 -13.26 4.74
CA SER A 69 -7.68 -12.97 5.02
C SER A 69 -8.62 -13.92 4.28
N GLU A 70 -8.32 -14.23 3.02
CA GLU A 70 -9.06 -15.20 2.21
C GLU A 70 -9.00 -16.60 2.85
N LYS A 71 -7.83 -17.06 3.28
CA LYS A 71 -7.67 -18.35 3.98
C LYS A 71 -8.49 -18.40 5.27
N ARG A 72 -8.47 -17.32 6.06
CA ARG A 72 -9.29 -17.20 7.28
C ARG A 72 -10.77 -17.29 6.96
N MET A 73 -11.21 -16.63 5.90
CA MET A 73 -12.60 -16.64 5.46
C MET A 73 -13.04 -18.03 4.99
N ASN A 74 -12.21 -18.73 4.21
CA ASN A 74 -12.48 -20.11 3.78
C ASN A 74 -12.57 -21.07 4.98
N THR A 75 -11.68 -20.92 5.97
CA THR A 75 -11.73 -21.72 7.20
C THR A 75 -13.00 -21.44 8.00
N THR A 76 -13.39 -20.17 8.08
CA THR A 76 -14.61 -19.74 8.78
C THR A 76 -15.86 -20.27 8.07
N GLN A 77 -15.86 -20.30 6.74
CA GLN A 77 -16.95 -20.89 5.94
C GLN A 77 -17.08 -22.39 6.22
N MET A 78 -15.98 -23.14 6.20
CA MET A 78 -16.01 -24.57 6.52
C MET A 78 -16.54 -24.83 7.94
N PHE A 79 -16.12 -24.00 8.89
CA PHE A 79 -16.62 -24.05 10.27
C PHE A 79 -18.13 -23.82 10.35
N PHE A 80 -18.68 -22.82 9.64
CA PHE A 80 -20.12 -22.58 9.61
C PHE A 80 -20.91 -23.70 8.92
N LEU A 81 -20.33 -24.35 7.89
CA LEU A 81 -20.95 -25.54 7.29
C LEU A 81 -21.03 -26.70 8.28
N GLU A 82 -19.98 -26.95 9.06
CA GLU A 82 -19.97 -27.96 10.13
C GLU A 82 -21.07 -27.66 11.17
N ILE A 83 -21.17 -26.41 11.62
CA ILE A 83 -22.22 -25.96 12.54
C ILE A 83 -23.61 -26.19 11.95
N ALA A 84 -23.84 -25.83 10.69
CA ALA A 84 -25.14 -25.98 10.05
C ALA A 84 -25.56 -27.45 9.95
N ILE A 85 -24.61 -28.33 9.61
CA ILE A 85 -24.82 -29.79 9.54
C ILE A 85 -25.16 -30.34 10.93
N SER A 86 -24.35 -30.03 11.95
CA SER A 86 -24.61 -30.49 13.32
C SER A 86 -25.92 -29.91 13.88
N SER A 87 -26.25 -28.66 13.58
CA SER A 87 -27.51 -28.03 13.99
C SER A 87 -28.71 -28.74 13.34
N SER A 88 -28.62 -29.03 12.03
CA SER A 88 -29.66 -29.80 11.32
C SER A 88 -29.83 -31.19 11.93
N PHE A 89 -28.73 -31.86 12.27
CA PHE A 89 -28.76 -33.16 12.93
C PHE A 89 -29.46 -33.09 14.29
N VAL A 90 -29.08 -32.15 15.16
CA VAL A 90 -29.67 -31.99 16.49
C VAL A 90 -31.18 -31.70 16.42
N VAL A 91 -31.62 -30.86 15.47
CA VAL A 91 -33.04 -30.58 15.26
C VAL A 91 -33.81 -31.83 14.83
N LYS A 92 -33.26 -32.65 13.92
CA LYS A 92 -33.87 -33.91 13.50
C LYS A 92 -33.95 -34.91 14.66
N ALA A 93 -32.87 -35.04 15.42
CA ALA A 93 -32.82 -35.95 16.57
C ALA A 93 -33.77 -35.55 17.70
N PHE A 94 -34.06 -34.26 17.85
CA PHE A 94 -35.09 -33.78 18.77
C PHE A 94 -36.51 -34.20 18.35
N TRP A 95 -36.79 -34.23 17.04
CA TRP A 95 -38.11 -34.55 16.51
C TRP A 95 -38.38 -36.06 16.34
N GLU A 96 -37.33 -36.85 16.08
CA GLU A 96 -37.40 -38.30 15.88
C GLU A 96 -36.39 -39.04 16.79
N PRO A 97 -36.50 -38.91 18.13
CA PRO A 97 -35.46 -39.35 19.06
C PRO A 97 -35.19 -40.86 19.03
N GLU A 98 -36.16 -41.68 18.66
CA GLU A 98 -36.01 -43.13 18.52
C GLU A 98 -35.09 -43.57 17.38
N LYS A 99 -34.82 -42.70 16.40
CA LYS A 99 -33.96 -43.00 15.24
C LYS A 99 -32.48 -42.77 15.49
N TYR A 100 -32.11 -42.16 16.63
CA TYR A 100 -30.75 -41.75 16.92
C TYR A 100 -30.31 -42.21 18.31
N SER A 101 -29.07 -42.66 18.44
CA SER A 101 -28.51 -43.02 19.74
C SER A 101 -28.12 -41.78 20.55
N HIS A 102 -28.13 -41.93 21.87
CA HIS A 102 -27.65 -40.89 22.79
C HIS A 102 -26.21 -40.45 22.50
N GLN A 103 -25.36 -41.38 22.02
CA GLN A 103 -23.97 -41.08 21.68
C GLN A 103 -23.86 -40.22 20.41
N GLU A 104 -24.65 -40.52 19.37
CA GLU A 104 -24.69 -39.72 18.15
C GLU A 104 -25.17 -38.30 18.44
N ILE A 105 -26.24 -38.16 19.22
CA ILE A 105 -26.76 -36.86 19.68
C ILE A 105 -25.69 -36.09 20.45
N ALA A 106 -25.09 -36.73 21.47
CA ALA A 106 -24.07 -36.09 22.29
C ALA A 106 -22.84 -35.62 21.48
N SER A 107 -22.43 -36.38 20.47
CA SER A 107 -21.30 -36.02 19.60
C SER A 107 -21.53 -34.75 18.78
N GLN A 108 -22.79 -34.42 18.49
CA GLN A 108 -23.17 -33.27 17.65
C GLN A 108 -23.67 -32.08 18.46
N MET A 109 -24.18 -32.28 19.69
CA MET A 109 -24.80 -31.21 20.49
C MET A 109 -23.86 -30.04 20.84
N GLY A 110 -22.55 -30.28 20.94
CA GLY A 110 -21.58 -29.23 21.24
C GLY A 110 -21.29 -28.30 20.07
N ASN A 111 -21.45 -28.77 18.83
CA ASN A 111 -21.05 -28.03 17.64
C ASN A 111 -21.87 -26.77 17.37
N PRO A 112 -23.22 -26.77 17.48
CA PRO A 112 -24.06 -25.58 17.30
C PRO A 112 -23.73 -24.41 18.23
N LEU A 113 -23.07 -24.68 19.36
CA LEU A 113 -22.69 -23.66 20.35
C LEU A 113 -21.31 -23.04 20.06
N ARG A 114 -20.55 -23.60 19.11
CA ARG A 114 -19.23 -23.07 18.75
C ARG A 114 -19.41 -21.74 17.99
N SER A 115 -18.52 -20.80 18.26
CA SER A 115 -18.43 -19.55 17.49
C SER A 115 -16.98 -19.31 17.11
N ASP A 116 -16.75 -18.96 15.85
CA ASP A 116 -15.46 -18.51 15.35
C ASP A 116 -15.72 -17.26 14.51
N ARG A 117 -15.24 -16.11 14.98
CA ARG A 117 -15.30 -14.85 14.25
C ARG A 117 -13.88 -14.44 13.93
N LYS A 118 -13.40 -14.86 12.75
CA LYS A 118 -12.13 -14.38 12.22
C LYS A 118 -12.35 -13.05 11.51
N ARG A 119 -11.55 -12.05 11.90
CA ARG A 119 -11.52 -10.75 11.24
C ARG A 119 -10.51 -10.75 10.09
N PRO A 120 -10.79 -9.97 9.03
CA PRO A 120 -9.79 -9.72 8.00
C PRO A 120 -8.55 -9.05 8.59
N ILE A 121 -7.41 -9.22 7.91
CA ILE A 121 -6.17 -8.54 8.27
C ILE A 121 -6.21 -7.14 7.67
N LEU A 122 -6.02 -6.14 8.53
CA LEU A 122 -6.05 -4.73 8.17
C LEU A 122 -4.72 -4.02 8.44
N ALA A 123 -3.71 -4.75 8.92
CA ALA A 123 -2.47 -4.17 9.44
C ALA A 123 -1.79 -3.22 8.43
N THR A 124 -1.65 -3.64 7.17
CA THR A 124 -0.99 -2.82 6.15
C THR A 124 -1.83 -1.60 5.76
N ILE A 125 -3.16 -1.73 5.68
CA ILE A 125 -4.06 -0.61 5.35
C ILE A 125 -4.06 0.42 6.48
N GLU A 126 -4.10 -0.04 7.73
CA GLU A 126 -4.03 0.83 8.90
C GLU A 126 -2.68 1.53 9.02
N ALA A 127 -1.58 0.84 8.68
CA ALA A 127 -0.26 1.45 8.59
C ALA A 127 -0.26 2.58 7.53
N LEU A 128 -0.71 2.30 6.30
CA LEU A 128 -0.77 3.29 5.22
C LEU A 128 -1.59 4.54 5.58
N VAL A 129 -2.69 4.36 6.30
CA VAL A 129 -3.56 5.46 6.74
C VAL A 129 -2.91 6.23 7.90
N SER A 130 -2.36 5.54 8.90
CA SER A 130 -1.80 6.17 10.09
C SER A 130 -0.47 6.89 9.84
N THR A 131 0.35 6.42 8.89
CA THR A 131 1.60 7.09 8.52
C THR A 131 1.41 8.19 7.47
N GLY A 132 0.23 8.29 6.85
CA GLY A 132 -0.03 9.20 5.73
C GLY A 132 0.57 8.72 4.40
N ASP A 133 1.09 7.49 4.36
CA ASP A 133 1.73 6.89 3.18
C ASP A 133 0.72 6.42 2.12
N LEU A 134 -0.59 6.55 2.37
CA LEU A 134 -1.61 6.17 1.39
C LEU A 134 -1.38 6.83 0.02
N ASN A 135 -0.82 8.05 -0.02
CA ASN A 135 -0.49 8.77 -1.24
C ASN A 135 0.66 8.15 -2.06
N LEU A 136 1.46 7.25 -1.46
CA LEU A 136 2.48 6.48 -2.19
C LEU A 136 1.85 5.50 -3.17
N ILE A 137 0.62 5.04 -2.90
CA ILE A 137 -0.16 4.22 -3.83
C ILE A 137 -0.66 5.13 -4.94
N LEU A 138 -0.10 5.04 -6.14
CA LEU A 138 -0.48 5.94 -7.23
C LEU A 138 -1.92 5.80 -7.68
N SER A 139 -2.43 4.57 -7.67
CA SER A 139 -3.76 4.31 -8.21
C SER A 139 -4.82 4.84 -7.26
N ASP A 140 -5.46 5.93 -7.67
CA ASP A 140 -6.60 6.54 -6.97
C ASP A 140 -7.72 5.52 -6.72
N SER A 141 -7.93 4.61 -7.67
CA SER A 141 -8.88 3.51 -7.56
C SER A 141 -8.49 2.54 -6.45
N ILE A 142 -7.22 2.12 -6.39
CA ILE A 142 -6.74 1.25 -5.30
C ILE A 142 -6.89 1.96 -3.96
N ARG A 143 -6.49 3.23 -3.83
CA ARG A 143 -6.65 3.99 -2.57
C ARG A 143 -8.10 4.01 -2.11
N SER A 144 -9.02 4.28 -3.03
CA SER A 144 -10.47 4.33 -2.74
C SER A 144 -11.00 2.97 -2.27
N HIS A 145 -10.60 1.88 -2.93
CA HIS A 145 -11.00 0.53 -2.52
C HIS A 145 -10.43 0.13 -1.16
N LEU A 146 -9.17 0.49 -0.85
CA LEU A 146 -8.57 0.21 0.45
C LEU A 146 -9.29 0.93 1.58
N LEU A 147 -9.68 2.19 1.37
CA LEU A 147 -10.45 2.97 2.36
C LEU A 147 -11.85 2.38 2.57
N SER A 148 -12.56 2.06 1.49
CA SER A 148 -13.88 1.44 1.56
C SER A 148 -13.83 0.09 2.29
N TYR A 149 -12.83 -0.74 1.97
CA TYR A 149 -12.62 -2.01 2.66
C TYR A 149 -12.32 -1.83 4.15
N LEU A 150 -11.52 -0.83 4.52
CA LEU A 150 -11.22 -0.51 5.92
C LEU A 150 -12.49 -0.10 6.69
N GLU A 151 -13.33 0.75 6.10
CA GLU A 151 -14.59 1.21 6.71
C GLU A 151 -15.56 0.04 6.92
N GLN A 152 -15.78 -0.78 5.89
CA GLN A 152 -16.66 -1.95 5.97
C GLN A 152 -16.18 -2.96 7.03
N SER A 153 -14.86 -3.15 7.12
CA SER A 153 -14.27 -4.10 8.07
C SER A 153 -14.31 -3.62 9.52
N LYS A 154 -14.46 -2.31 9.76
CA LYS A 154 -14.58 -1.72 11.11
C LYS A 154 -16.02 -1.63 11.61
N ALA A 155 -17.00 -1.69 10.71
CA ALA A 155 -18.42 -1.62 11.05
C ALA A 155 -18.99 -2.93 11.68
N HIS A 156 -18.18 -4.00 11.78
CA HIS A 156 -18.59 -5.34 12.22
C HIS A 156 -17.67 -5.95 13.31
#